data_AF-A0A3D3RU48-F1
#
_entry.id   AF-A0A3D3RU48-F1
#
_cell.length_a   1.000
_cell.length_b   1.000
_cell.length_c   1.000
_cell.angle_alpha   90.00
_cell.angle_beta   90.00
_cell.angle_gamma   90.00
#
_symmetry.space_group_name_H-M   'P 1'
#
loop_
_entity.id
_entity.type
_entity.pdbx_description
1 polymer ?
#
loop_
_entity_poly.entity_id
_entity_poly.type
_entity_poly.pdbx_seq_one_letter_code
_entity_poly.pdbx_strand_id
1 'polypeptide(L)' 'TFSPHLITYALLDLAKDFHHYYNHHRVMVEDKNTMLSRLALFKGVEITLKTAFEILGINAPERM' A
#
# COMPACT_ATOMS: atom_id res chain seq x y z
N THR A 1 21.05 -10.37 -12.84
CA THR A 1 20.59 -11.26 -11.76
C THR A 1 19.09 -11.12 -11.62
N PHE A 2 18.35 -12.23 -11.57
CA PHE A 2 16.92 -12.20 -11.27
C PHE A 2 16.73 -12.50 -9.78
N SER A 3 16.33 -11.49 -9.00
CA SER A 3 16.18 -11.56 -7.55
C SER A 3 14.76 -11.20 -7.11
N PRO A 4 13.75 -12.07 -7.33
CA PRO A 4 12.34 -11.78 -7.01
C PRO A 4 12.09 -11.44 -5.55
N HIS A 5 12.92 -11.96 -4.64
CA HIS A 5 12.84 -11.69 -3.21
C HIS A 5 12.99 -10.20 -2.85
N LEU A 6 13.63 -9.40 -3.72
CA LEU A 6 13.73 -7.95 -3.51
C LEU A 6 12.37 -7.28 -3.57
N ILE A 7 11.47 -7.75 -4.43
CA ILE A 7 10.08 -7.26 -4.51
C ILE A 7 9.37 -7.62 -3.21
N THR A 8 9.47 -8.86 -2.73
CA THR A 8 8.80 -9.27 -1.50
C THR A 8 9.30 -8.53 -0.27
N TYR A 9 10.61 -8.24 -0.17
CA TYR A 9 11.15 -7.44 0.93
C TYR A 9 10.66 -6.00 0.89
N ALA A 10 10.67 -5.37 -0.29
CA ALA A 10 10.13 -4.03 -0.46
C ALA A 10 8.64 -3.95 -0.10
N LEU A 11 7.85 -4.97 -0.48
CA LEU A 11 6.43 -5.03 -0.12
C LEU A 11 6.21 -5.23 1.39
N LEU A 12 7.05 -6.03 2.06
CA LEU A 12 6.97 -6.21 3.51
C LEU A 12 7.24 -4.90 4.24
N ASP A 13 8.24 -4.13 3.81
CA ASP A 13 8.55 -2.84 4.43
C ASP A 13 7.47 -1.79 4.13
N LEU A 14 6.98 -1.73 2.89
CA LEU A 14 5.84 -0.89 2.52
C LEU A 14 4.60 -1.20 3.37
N ALA A 15 4.29 -2.48 3.58
CA ALA A 15 3.15 -2.90 4.39
C ALA A 15 3.29 -2.49 5.86
N LYS A 16 4.51 -2.60 6.43
CA LYS A 16 4.78 -2.12 7.81
C LYS A 16 4.58 -0.62 7.92
N ASP A 17 5.13 0.15 7.00
CA ASP A 17 5.02 1.61 7.00
C ASP A 17 3.58 2.07 6.82
N PHE A 18 2.85 1.44 5.90
CA PHE A 18 1.43 1.71 5.68
C PHE A 18 0.59 1.37 6.92
N HIS A 19 0.83 0.21 7.55
CA HIS A 19 0.11 -0.20 8.75
C HIS A 19 0.39 0.76 9.92
N HIS A 20 1.65 1.14 10.11
CA HIS A 20 2.03 2.14 11.09
C HIS A 20 1.32 3.47 10.83
N TYR A 21 1.35 3.97 9.59
CA TYR A 21 0.68 5.21 9.21
C TYR A 21 -0.82 5.17 9.49
N TYR A 22 -1.50 4.10 9.04
CA TYR A 22 -2.95 3.93 9.17
C TYR A 22 -3.40 3.93 10.65
N ASN A 23 -2.65 3.29 11.54
CA ASN A 23 -2.98 3.25 12.96
C ASN A 23 -2.79 4.60 13.66
N HIS A 24 -1.86 5.43 13.20
CA HIS A 24 -1.53 6.70 13.85
C HIS A 24 -2.29 7.89 13.23
N HIS A 25 -2.83 7.75 12.02
CA HIS A 25 -3.46 8.84 11.29
C HIS A 25 -4.86 8.47 10.81
N ARG A 26 -5.88 9.11 11.41
CA ARG A 26 -7.27 8.99 10.94
C ARG A 26 -7.40 9.58 9.53
N VAL A 27 -7.88 8.80 8.58
CA VAL A 27 -8.03 9.26 7.18
C VAL A 27 -9.30 10.08 6.99
N MET A 28 -10.41 9.61 7.56
CA MET A 28 -11.71 10.28 7.49
C MET A 28 -11.75 11.43 8.51
N VAL A 29 -11.36 12.62 8.05
CA VAL A 29 -11.29 13.88 8.81
C VAL A 29 -12.13 14.97 8.13
N GLU A 30 -12.47 16.02 8.89
CA GLU A 30 -13.31 17.11 8.39
C GLU A 30 -12.64 17.96 7.31
N ASP A 31 -11.33 18.19 7.44
CA ASP A 31 -10.57 18.90 6.40
C ASP A 31 -10.46 18.05 5.12
N LYS A 32 -11.21 18.47 4.10
CA LYS A 32 -11.28 17.77 2.81
C LYS A 32 -9.93 17.69 2.12
N ASN A 33 -9.10 18.73 2.23
CA ASN A 33 -7.79 18.73 1.56
C ASN A 33 -6.87 17.67 2.16
N THR A 34 -6.81 17.58 3.49
CA THR A 34 -6.07 16.55 4.20
C THR A 34 -6.62 15.15 3.89
N MET A 35 -7.94 14.96 3.95
CA MET A 35 -8.57 13.66 3.65
C MET A 35 -8.25 13.20 2.23
N LEU A 36 -8.42 14.06 1.22
CA LEU A 36 -8.15 13.71 -0.18
C LEU A 36 -6.67 13.40 -0.41
N SER A 37 -5.76 14.13 0.22
CA SER A 37 -4.31 13.88 0.15
C SER A 37 -3.95 12.50 0.70
N ARG A 38 -4.56 12.10 1.84
CA ARG A 38 -4.39 10.77 2.43
C ARG A 38 -4.95 9.67 1.55
N LEU A 39 -6.13 9.88 0.97
CA LEU A 39 -6.73 8.91 0.04
C LEU A 39 -5.90 8.74 -1.24
N ALA A 40 -5.29 9.81 -1.76
CA ALA A 40 -4.38 9.74 -2.90
C ALA A 40 -3.12 8.91 -2.57
N LEU A 41 -2.53 9.11 -1.38
CA LEU A 41 -1.44 8.27 -0.89
C LEU A 41 -1.85 6.79 -0.84
N PHE A 42 -3.03 6.50 -0.28
CA PHE A 42 -3.53 5.13 -0.14
C PHE A 42 -3.77 4.48 -1.50
N LYS A 43 -4.25 5.24 -2.48
CA LYS A 43 -4.39 4.76 -3.85
C LYS A 43 -3.04 4.39 -4.48
N GLY A 44 -2.00 5.17 -4.20
CA GLY A 44 -0.63 4.85 -4.64
C GLY A 44 -0.12 3.53 -4.04
N VAL A 45 -0.36 3.30 -2.75
CA VAL A 45 -0.01 2.04 -2.07
C VAL A 45 -0.78 0.85 -2.67
N GLU A 46 -2.08 1.01 -2.90
CA GLU A 46 -2.93 -0.01 -3.53
C GLU A 46 -2.42 -0.41 -4.92
N ILE A 47 -2.11 0.58 -5.77
CA ILE A 47 -1.57 0.33 -7.12
C ILE A 47 -0.22 -0.39 -7.03
N THR A 48 0.66 0.05 -6.14
CA THR A 48 1.99 -0.55 -5.95
C THR A 48 1.88 -2.03 -5.54
N LEU A 49 1.02 -2.33 -4.57
CA LEU A 49 0.76 -3.70 -4.12
C LEU A 49 0.21 -4.55 -5.26
N LYS A 50 -0.80 -4.04 -5.98
CA LYS A 50 -1.41 -4.75 -7.10
C LYS A 50 -0.40 -5.08 -8.19
N THR A 51 0.38 -4.11 -8.65
CA THR A 51 1.42 -4.31 -9.67
C THR A 51 2.47 -5.32 -9.22
N ALA A 52 2.91 -5.24 -7.96
CA ALA A 52 3.90 -6.18 -7.46
C ALA A 52 3.35 -7.60 -7.28
N PHE A 53 2.09 -7.76 -6.85
CA PHE A 53 1.43 -9.06 -6.79
C PHE A 53 1.21 -9.67 -8.18
N GLU A 54 0.84 -8.86 -9.18
CA GLU A 54 0.77 -9.29 -10.58
C GLU A 54 2.12 -9.80 -11.09
N ILE A 55 3.22 -9.09 -10.79
CA ILE A 55 4.58 -9.53 -11.13
C ILE A 55 4.95 -10.85 -10.43
N LEU A 56 4.53 -11.03 -9.18
CA LEU A 56 4.80 -12.22 -8.38
C LEU A 56 3.85 -13.40 -8.68
N GLY A 57 2.81 -13.20 -9.50
CA GLY A 57 1.79 -14.22 -9.77
C GLY A 57 0.88 -14.52 -8.58
N ILE A 58 0.73 -13.57 -7.65
CA ILE A 58 -0.11 -13.70 -6.45
C ILE A 58 -1.48 -13.10 -6.74
N ASN A 59 -2.55 -13.83 -6.42
CA ASN A 59 -3.89 -13.29 -6.49
C ASN A 59 -4.19 -12.46 -5.23
N ALA A 60 -4.49 -11.17 -5.41
CA ALA A 60 -4.74 -10.23 -4.34
C ALA A 60 -6.25 -9.95 -4.23
N PRO A 61 -6.93 -10.44 -3.18
CA PRO A 61 -8.36 -10.22 -3.03
C PRO A 61 -8.67 -8.76 -2.65
N GLU A 62 -9.74 -8.20 -3.22
CA GLU A 62 -10.19 -6.83 -2.89
C GLU A 62 -10.68 -6.68 -1.44
N ARG A 63 -11.07 -7.81 -0.82
CA ARG A 63 -11.46 -7.90 0.60
C ARG A 63 -10.91 -9.21 1.15
N MET A 64 -10.20 -9.12 2.28
CA MET A 64 -9.79 -10.27 3.09
C MET A 64 -10.82 -10.55 4.18
#